data_AF-A0A6V7KFM2-F1
#
_entry.id   AF-A0A6V7KFM2-F1
#
_cell.length_a   1.000
_cell.length_b   1.000
_cell.length_c   1.000
_cell.angle_alpha   90.00
_cell.angle_beta   90.00
_cell.angle_gamma   90.00
#
_symmetry.space_group_name_H-M   'P 1'
#
loop_
_entity.id
_entity.type
_entity.pdbx_description
1 polymer ?
#
loop_
_entity_poly.entity_id
_entity_poly.type
_entity_poly.pdbx_seq_one_letter_code
_entity_poly.pdbx_strand_id
1 'polypeptide(L)' 'GDTGGPLVYGSAIIGITSHPGDSCGKGGPDVFVRVYRYLDWIQHAAKKSA' A
#
# COMPACT_ATOMS: atom_id res chain seq x y z
N GLY A 1 -0.37 -11.16 -8.97
CA GLY A 1 0.74 -11.35 -8.02
C GLY A 1 1.34 -10.00 -7.78
N ASP A 2 0.61 -9.17 -7.03
CA ASP A 2 0.79 -7.71 -6.96
C ASP A 2 0.78 -7.23 -5.51
N THR A 3 0.48 -8.13 -4.56
CA THR A 3 0.50 -7.89 -3.12
C THR A 3 1.87 -7.36 -2.70
N GLY A 4 1.88 -6.25 -1.96
CA GLY A 4 3.09 -5.52 -1.57
C GLY A 4 3.47 -4.39 -2.55
N GLY A 5 2.89 -4.34 -3.75
CA GLY A 5 3.15 -3.27 -4.72
C GLY A 5 2.57 -1.90 -4.31
N PRO A 6 3.18 -0.78 -4.74
CA PRO A 6 2.77 0.56 -4.33
C PRO A 6 1.54 1.06 -5.12
N LEU A 7 0.63 1.74 -4.43
CA LEU A 7 -0.38 2.62 -5.03
C LEU A 7 0.13 4.06 -4.96
N VAL A 8 0.36 4.67 -6.12
CA VAL A 8 0.97 6.01 -6.26
C VAL A 8 -0.06 7.02 -6.75
N TYR A 9 -0.12 8.19 -6.12
CA TYR A 9 -0.87 9.34 -6.59
C TYR A 9 0.05 10.57 -6.65
N GLY A 10 0.24 11.12 -7.85
CA GLY A 10 1.26 12.12 -8.11
C GLY A 10 2.66 11.56 -7.82
N SER A 11 3.38 12.18 -6.89
CA SER A 11 4.71 11.74 -6.42
C SER A 11 4.69 11.02 -5.06
N ALA A 12 3.50 10.67 -4.54
CA ALA A 12 3.35 10.08 -3.21
C ALA A 12 2.82 8.64 -3.27
N ILE A 13 3.42 7.75 -2.47
CA ILE A 13 2.87 6.41 -2.22
C ILE A 13 1.77 6.54 -1.17
N ILE A 14 0.52 6.29 -1.57
CA ILE A 14 -0.66 6.44 -0.71
C ILE A 14 -1.17 5.10 -0.16
N GLY A 15 -0.80 4.00 -0.81
CA GLY A 15 -1.24 2.67 -0.43
C GLY A 15 -0.24 1.56 -0.78
N ILE A 16 -0.44 0.40 -0.16
CA ILE A 16 0.26 -0.85 -0.48
C ILE A 16 -0.79 -1.90 -0.83
N THR A 17 -0.64 -2.56 -1.97
CA THR A 17 -1.58 -3.58 -2.47
C THR A 17 -1.69 -4.73 -1.46
N SER A 18 -2.90 -5.02 -0.98
CA SER A 18 -3.15 -6.08 -0.02
C SER A 18 -3.69 -7.32 -0.71
N HIS A 19 -4.91 -7.24 -1.22
CA HIS A 19 -5.57 -8.31 -1.94
C HIS A 19 -6.50 -7.70 -3.01
N PRO A 20 -6.82 -8.45 -4.07
CA PRO A 20 -7.88 -8.04 -4.96
C PRO A 20 -9.19 -7.94 -4.18
N GLY A 21 -10.14 -7.15 -4.67
CA GLY A 21 -11.52 -7.19 -4.17
C GLY A 21 -12.19 -8.54 -4.45
N ASP A 22 -13.45 -8.52 -4.87
CA ASP A 22 -14.20 -9.76 -5.13
C ASP A 22 -13.57 -10.64 -6.22
N SER A 23 -12.88 -10.03 -7.20
CA SER A 23 -12.09 -10.73 -8.21
C SER A 23 -11.27 -9.75 -9.05
N CYS A 24 -10.09 -10.20 -9.52
CA CYS A 24 -9.25 -9.40 -10.40
C CYS A 24 -9.98 -9.06 -11.71
N GLY A 25 -9.97 -7.78 -12.09
CA GLY A 25 -10.45 -7.33 -13.41
C GLY A 25 -11.98 -7.37 -13.62
N LYS A 26 -12.79 -7.57 -12.57
CA LYS A 26 -14.26 -7.62 -12.66
C LYS A 26 -14.97 -6.39 -12.10
N GLY A 27 -14.35 -5.22 -12.20
CA GLY A 27 -14.96 -3.93 -11.86
C GLY A 27 -15.03 -3.59 -10.37
N GLY A 28 -14.74 -4.54 -9.48
CA GLY A 28 -14.51 -4.27 -8.06
C GLY A 28 -13.15 -3.59 -7.84
N PRO A 29 -13.03 -2.63 -6.91
CA PRO A 29 -11.75 -2.02 -6.60
C PRO A 29 -10.84 -3.01 -5.85
N ASP A 30 -9.54 -2.89 -6.06
CA ASP A 30 -8.54 -3.57 -5.24
C ASP A 30 -8.44 -2.94 -3.85
N VAL A 31 -7.98 -3.72 -2.87
CA VAL A 31 -7.86 -3.29 -1.48
C VAL A 31 -6.40 -2.96 -1.15
N PHE A 32 -6.19 -1.79 -0.56
CA PHE A 32 -4.87 -1.27 -0.22
C PHE A 32 -4.76 -0.93 1.27
N VAL A 33 -3.59 -1.20 1.85
CA VAL A 33 -3.21 -0.68 3.17
C VAL A 33 -2.90 0.81 3.02
N ARG A 34 -3.56 1.67 3.80
CA ARG A 34 -3.33 3.13 3.77
C ARG A 34 -2.02 3.50 4.43
N VAL A 35 -1.01 3.89 3.64
CA VAL A 35 0.35 4.21 4.12
C VAL A 35 0.34 5.24 5.24
N TYR A 36 -0.49 6.29 5.12
CA TYR A 36 -0.59 7.36 6.11
C TYR A 36 -0.86 6.86 7.54
N ARG A 37 -1.63 5.78 7.70
CA ARG A 37 -1.98 5.22 9.02
C ARG A 37 -0.77 4.59 9.72
N TYR A 38 0.29 4.26 8.98
CA TYR A 38 1.47 3.55 9.48
C TYR A 38 2.75 4.37 9.34
N LEU A 39 2.67 5.65 8.98
CA LEU A 39 3.85 6.48 8.73
C LEU A 39 4.82 6.52 9.92
N ASP A 40 4.30 6.69 11.14
CA ASP A 40 5.14 6.74 12.34
C ASP A 40 5.92 5.45 12.55
N TRP A 41 5.24 4.30 12.37
CA TRP A 41 5.88 2.99 12.47
C TRP A 41 6.91 2.77 11.35
N ILE A 42 6.57 3.13 10.10
CA ILE A 42 7.49 3.03 8.95
C ILE A 42 8.75 3.87 9.20
N GLN A 43 8.59 5.11 9.64
CA GLN A 43 9.70 6.01 9.92
C GLN A 43 10.56 5.49 11.09
N HIS A 44 9.93 4.98 12.15
CA HIS A 44 10.64 4.39 13.28
C HIS A 44 11.45 3.16 12.85
N ALA A 45 10.83 2.26 12.08
CA ALA A 45 11.46 1.04 11.59
C ALA A 45 12.62 1.34 10.62
N ALA A 46 12.43 2.26 9.67
CA ALA A 46 13.46 2.64 8.71
C ALA A 46 14.68 3.30 9.37
N LYS A 47 14.47 4.10 10.43
CA LYS A 47 15.57 4.70 11.21
C LYS A 47 16.38 3.67 12.00
N LYS A 48 15.80 2.53 12.35
CA LYS A 48 16.51 1.42 13.01
C LYS A 48 17.37 0.60 12.05
N SER A 49 17.25 0.82 10.75
CA SER A 49 17.96 0.08 9.70
C SER A 49 19.17 0.83 9.13
N ALA A 50 19.58 1.93 9.78
CA ALA A 50 20.78 2.70 9.46
C ALA A 50 21.85 2.52 10.53
#